data_AF-A0A1V4ZBA9-F1
#
_entry.id   AF-A0A1V4ZBA9-F1
#
_cell.length_a   1.000
_cell.length_b   1.000
_cell.length_c   1.000
_cell.angle_alpha   90.00
_cell.angle_beta   90.00
_cell.angle_gamma   90.00
#
_symmetry.space_group_name_H-M   'P 1'
#
loop_
_entity.id
_entity.type
_entity.pdbx_description
1 polymer ?
#
loop_
_entity_poly.entity_id
_entity_poly.type
_entity_poly.pdbx_seq_one_letter_code
_entity_poly.pdbx_strand_id
1 'polypeptide(L)'
;MLNFRKQIPTIMTSQEILDKAFKRAVKIDSEGESKFDMIKKKSVARITATGDIISTLLVKYNRSFPSVNKREGFMVELMCVMVDMDELKQSLSKLEWAAEKVGQLRKGYIAKVKASRNLNELDDARKEYYGRMSSIVHRLDKDLAVLAAARERYRTIPMVDEDIPTIVIAGFPNVGKSQLVELISTAKPEIAPYPFTTQGIGVGHFTAGWRKFQVIDTPGLLDRPLEDRNQIELQAILALKYLADIIVFILDPSETAGYTMEQQENLLRSVRTNFEGIPIIEVENKVDILRSDSDRMKISAKNGIGTDALVEELIKYLRQLEKEQNVMLPKE
;
A
#
# COMPACT_ATOMS: atom_id res chain seq x y z
N MET A 1 -11.12 -3.15 -6.06
CA MET A 1 -10.34 -2.79 -4.84
C MET A 1 -9.66 -3.98 -4.10
N LEU A 2 -8.35 -4.18 -4.31
CA LEU A 2 -7.55 -5.20 -3.62
C LEU A 2 -7.13 -4.70 -2.22
N ASN A 3 -7.82 -5.12 -1.15
CA ASN A 3 -7.48 -4.71 0.21
C ASN A 3 -6.24 -5.45 0.73
N PHE A 4 -5.04 -5.02 0.30
CA PHE A 4 -3.77 -5.64 0.69
C PHE A 4 -3.55 -5.62 2.21
N ARG A 5 -4.11 -4.63 2.94
CA ARG A 5 -4.05 -4.58 4.41
C ARG A 5 -4.65 -5.82 5.07
N LYS A 6 -5.66 -6.45 4.43
CA LYS A 6 -6.26 -7.72 4.88
C LYS A 6 -5.49 -8.95 4.40
N GLN A 7 -4.65 -8.83 3.38
CA GLN A 7 -3.93 -9.95 2.78
C GLN A 7 -2.63 -10.27 3.54
N ILE A 8 -1.96 -9.28 4.13
CA ILE A 8 -0.72 -9.50 4.88
C ILE A 8 -1.03 -10.03 6.30
N PRO A 9 -0.73 -11.32 6.60
CA PRO A 9 -0.99 -11.89 7.91
C PRO A 9 -0.10 -11.23 8.97
N THR A 10 -0.49 -11.37 10.24
CA THR A 10 0.41 -11.02 11.34
C THR A 10 1.70 -11.83 11.23
N ILE A 11 2.83 -11.14 11.32
CA ILE A 11 4.16 -11.73 11.24
C ILE A 11 4.58 -12.14 12.65
N MET A 12 4.66 -13.45 12.87
CA MET A 12 5.10 -14.05 14.14
C MET A 12 6.62 -13.93 14.29
N THR A 13 7.10 -13.82 15.52
CA THR A 13 8.52 -13.94 15.88
C THR A 13 9.04 -15.35 15.65
N SER A 14 10.37 -15.54 15.60
CA SER A 14 10.95 -16.88 15.45
C SER A 14 10.48 -17.85 16.54
N GLN A 15 10.43 -17.37 17.79
CA GLN A 15 9.99 -18.16 18.94
C GLN A 15 8.53 -18.59 18.80
N GLU A 16 7.63 -17.67 18.43
CA GLU A 16 6.22 -18.00 18.24
C GLU A 16 5.99 -18.98 17.08
N ILE A 17 6.78 -18.89 16.00
CA ILE A 17 6.75 -19.84 14.88
C ILE A 17 7.13 -21.24 15.37
N LEU A 18 8.22 -21.33 16.14
CA LEU A 18 8.72 -22.59 16.70
C LEU A 18 7.70 -23.18 17.68
N ASP A 19 7.19 -22.39 18.62
CA ASP A 19 6.21 -22.82 19.61
C ASP A 19 4.94 -23.33 18.94
N LYS A 20 4.45 -22.65 17.92
CA LYS A 20 3.30 -23.09 17.11
C LYS A 20 3.56 -24.45 16.46
N ALA A 21 4.73 -24.61 15.84
CA ALA A 21 5.11 -25.86 15.17
C ALA A 21 5.24 -27.02 16.19
N PHE A 22 5.95 -26.79 17.31
CA PHE A 22 6.13 -27.79 18.36
C PHE A 22 4.81 -28.18 19.03
N LYS A 23 3.96 -27.20 19.36
CA LYS A 23 2.65 -27.45 19.97
C LYS A 23 1.76 -28.31 19.07
N ARG A 24 1.84 -28.14 17.75
CA ARG A 24 1.09 -28.98 16.80
C ARG A 24 1.70 -30.38 16.68
N ALA A 25 3.02 -30.48 16.62
CA ALA A 25 3.71 -31.75 16.48
C ALA A 25 3.58 -32.65 17.73
N VAL A 26 3.60 -32.08 18.94
CA VAL A 26 3.47 -32.85 20.20
C VAL A 26 2.19 -33.68 20.23
N LYS A 27 1.10 -33.18 19.65
CA LYS A 27 -0.21 -33.85 19.59
C LYS A 27 -0.26 -35.04 18.63
N ILE A 28 0.77 -35.22 17.79
CA ILE A 28 0.81 -36.32 16.83
C ILE A 28 1.22 -37.60 17.55
N ASP A 29 0.42 -38.63 17.33
CA ASP A 29 0.69 -40.00 17.74
C ASP A 29 0.79 -40.94 16.55
N SER A 30 1.31 -42.14 16.76
CA SER A 30 1.44 -43.15 15.71
C SER A 30 1.49 -44.54 16.33
N GLU A 31 0.82 -45.50 15.71
CA GLU A 31 0.89 -46.92 16.08
C GLU A 31 2.10 -47.60 15.44
N GLY A 32 2.59 -48.68 16.06
CA GLY A 32 3.72 -49.46 15.54
C GLY A 32 3.73 -50.89 16.06
N GLU A 33 4.42 -51.77 15.34
CA GLU A 33 4.48 -53.21 15.65
C GLU A 33 5.29 -53.50 16.91
N SER A 34 6.18 -52.58 17.28
CA SER A 34 6.95 -52.61 18.52
C SER A 34 7.04 -51.21 19.10
N LYS A 35 7.43 -51.11 20.39
CA LYS A 35 7.69 -49.81 21.03
C LYS A 35 8.72 -48.98 20.26
N PHE A 36 9.75 -49.63 19.70
CA PHE A 36 10.76 -48.95 18.89
C PHE A 36 10.18 -48.43 17.57
N ASP A 37 9.43 -49.26 16.84
CA ASP A 37 8.76 -48.88 15.59
C ASP A 37 7.76 -47.73 15.80
N MET A 38 6.97 -47.80 16.87
CA MET A 38 6.03 -46.76 17.29
C MET A 38 6.73 -45.42 17.51
N ILE A 39 7.82 -45.40 18.28
CA ILE A 39 8.61 -44.18 18.54
C ILE A 39 9.23 -43.64 17.24
N LYS A 40 9.70 -44.54 16.36
CA LYS A 40 10.27 -44.19 15.06
C LYS A 40 9.25 -43.55 14.13
N LYS A 41 8.08 -44.16 13.95
CA LYS A 41 6.96 -43.60 13.17
C LYS A 41 6.51 -42.24 13.72
N LYS A 42 6.33 -42.14 15.04
CA LYS A 42 5.97 -40.89 15.74
C LYS A 42 7.01 -39.79 15.51
N SER A 43 8.30 -40.15 15.53
CA SER A 43 9.39 -39.19 15.30
C SER A 43 9.42 -38.69 13.87
N VAL A 44 9.25 -39.56 12.88
CA VAL A 44 9.11 -39.19 11.47
C VAL A 44 7.91 -38.26 11.28
N ALA A 45 6.75 -38.58 11.85
CA ALA A 45 5.55 -37.76 11.72
C ALA A 45 5.72 -36.37 12.34
N ARG A 46 6.37 -36.26 13.51
CA ARG A 46 6.66 -34.99 14.19
C ARG A 46 7.67 -34.12 13.44
N ILE A 47 8.75 -34.72 12.93
CA ILE A 47 9.74 -34.03 12.09
C ILE A 47 9.05 -33.51 10.81
N THR A 48 8.20 -34.34 10.20
CA THR A 48 7.45 -33.96 9.00
C THR A 48 6.56 -32.76 9.28
N ALA A 49 5.70 -32.85 10.30
CA ALA A 49 4.76 -31.80 10.64
C ALA A 49 5.43 -30.48 11.02
N THR A 50 6.50 -30.50 11.83
CA THR A 50 7.23 -29.28 12.19
C THR A 50 7.83 -28.60 10.96
N GLY A 51 8.51 -29.36 10.10
CA GLY A 51 9.13 -28.82 8.89
C GLY A 51 8.09 -28.26 7.90
N ASP A 52 6.96 -28.94 7.72
CA ASP A 52 5.87 -28.49 6.84
C ASP A 52 5.20 -27.21 7.36
N ILE A 53 4.89 -27.14 8.66
CA ILE A 53 4.26 -25.95 9.25
C ILE A 53 5.16 -24.73 9.05
N ILE A 54 6.46 -24.86 9.33
CA ILE A 54 7.41 -23.75 9.25
C ILE A 54 7.62 -23.33 7.80
N SER A 55 7.97 -24.27 6.91
CA SER A 55 8.22 -23.95 5.50
C SER A 55 6.99 -23.34 4.82
N THR A 56 5.80 -23.89 5.06
CA THR A 56 4.54 -23.35 4.54
C THR A 56 4.26 -21.94 5.06
N LEU A 57 4.52 -21.68 6.34
CA LEU A 57 4.30 -20.36 6.94
C LEU A 57 5.25 -19.30 6.36
N LEU A 58 6.54 -19.63 6.22
CA LEU A 58 7.54 -18.71 5.65
C LEU A 58 7.23 -18.40 4.17
N VAL A 59 6.86 -19.41 3.38
CA VAL A 59 6.41 -19.21 1.99
C VAL A 59 5.13 -18.36 1.94
N LYS A 60 4.19 -18.59 2.87
CA LYS A 60 2.99 -17.77 2.98
C LYS A 60 3.33 -16.31 3.25
N TYR A 61 4.23 -16.02 4.21
CA TYR A 61 4.67 -14.65 4.46
C TYR A 61 5.23 -14.03 3.20
N ASN A 62 6.16 -14.71 2.50
CA ASN A 62 6.73 -14.19 1.26
C ASN A 62 5.64 -13.81 0.23
N ARG A 63 4.70 -14.72 -0.06
CA ARG A 63 3.63 -14.50 -1.04
C ARG A 63 2.58 -13.47 -0.62
N SER A 64 2.45 -13.20 0.68
CA SER A 64 1.47 -12.26 1.19
C SER A 64 1.89 -10.80 1.02
N PHE A 65 3.19 -10.53 0.86
CA PHE A 65 3.65 -9.19 0.50
C PHE A 65 3.45 -8.99 -1.01
N PRO A 66 2.94 -7.81 -1.43
CA PRO A 66 2.72 -7.52 -2.84
C PRO A 66 4.04 -7.68 -3.59
N SER A 67 4.00 -8.41 -4.72
CA SER A 67 5.20 -8.60 -5.51
C SER A 67 5.65 -7.23 -6.01
N VAL A 68 6.92 -6.92 -5.82
CA VAL A 68 7.55 -5.70 -6.36
C VAL A 68 7.58 -5.70 -7.90
N ASN A 69 7.08 -6.76 -8.54
CA ASN A 69 7.07 -6.94 -9.98
C ASN A 69 5.83 -6.33 -10.67
N LYS A 70 4.77 -5.96 -9.94
CA LYS A 70 3.78 -5.02 -10.47
C LYS A 70 4.40 -3.65 -10.36
N ARG A 71 4.84 -3.09 -11.49
CA ARG A 71 5.75 -1.94 -11.51
C ARG A 71 5.06 -0.60 -11.29
N GLU A 72 3.76 -0.51 -11.54
CA GLU A 72 3.06 0.78 -11.68
C GLU A 72 1.69 0.71 -11.00
N GLY A 73 1.29 1.80 -10.34
CA GLY A 73 0.03 1.96 -9.63
C GLY A 73 0.17 2.71 -8.32
N PHE A 74 -0.90 3.40 -7.91
CA PHE A 74 -0.90 4.29 -6.74
C PHE A 74 -0.43 3.58 -5.46
N MET A 75 -1.04 2.44 -5.14
CA MET A 75 -0.65 1.66 -3.95
C MET A 75 0.80 1.19 -3.98
N VAL A 76 1.33 0.81 -5.15
CA VAL A 76 2.71 0.31 -5.28
C VAL A 76 3.71 1.43 -4.99
N GLU A 77 3.49 2.62 -5.57
CA GLU A 77 4.36 3.76 -5.31
C GLU A 77 4.39 4.14 -3.84
N LEU A 78 3.22 4.19 -3.18
CA LEU A 78 3.17 4.48 -1.75
C LEU A 78 3.85 3.40 -0.90
N MET A 79 3.78 2.13 -1.31
CA MET A 79 4.52 1.07 -0.63
C MET A 79 6.03 1.27 -0.74
N CYS A 80 6.53 1.65 -1.91
CA CYS A 80 7.94 1.93 -2.14
C CYS A 80 8.44 3.13 -1.35
N VAL A 81 7.61 4.15 -1.19
CA VAL A 81 7.91 5.33 -0.37
C VAL A 81 8.01 4.98 1.12
N MET A 82 7.12 4.12 1.59
CA MET A 82 6.93 3.88 3.03
C MET A 82 7.92 2.88 3.62
N VAL A 83 8.49 2.01 2.81
CA VAL A 83 9.34 0.91 3.24
C VAL A 83 10.57 0.83 2.34
N ASP A 84 11.73 0.56 2.94
CA ASP A 84 12.93 0.23 2.17
C ASP A 84 12.69 -1.08 1.41
N MET A 85 12.47 -0.96 0.10
CA MET A 85 12.13 -2.09 -0.74
C MET A 85 13.30 -3.06 -0.94
N ASP A 86 14.54 -2.60 -0.82
CA ASP A 86 15.70 -3.46 -0.95
C ASP A 86 15.90 -4.29 0.31
N GLU A 87 15.77 -3.66 1.49
CA GLU A 87 15.76 -4.38 2.77
C GLU A 87 14.61 -5.40 2.82
N LEU A 88 13.40 -4.99 2.43
CA LEU A 88 12.24 -5.88 2.39
C LEU A 88 12.47 -7.07 1.44
N LYS A 89 12.96 -6.84 0.21
CA LYS A 89 13.25 -7.92 -0.75
C LYS A 89 14.32 -8.87 -0.23
N GLN A 90 15.37 -8.36 0.39
CA GLN A 90 16.42 -9.19 1.00
C GLN A 90 15.86 -10.07 2.10
N SER A 91 15.03 -9.52 2.99
CA SER A 91 14.37 -10.28 4.06
C SER A 91 13.41 -11.34 3.50
N LEU A 92 12.58 -10.99 2.50
CA LEU A 92 11.69 -11.95 1.82
C LEU A 92 12.47 -13.11 1.18
N SER A 93 13.60 -12.81 0.54
CA SER A 93 14.49 -13.81 -0.09
C SER A 93 15.11 -14.76 0.94
N LYS A 94 15.51 -14.24 2.11
CA LYS A 94 16.03 -15.08 3.22
C LYS A 94 14.94 -16.00 3.79
N LEU A 95 13.69 -15.54 3.88
CA LEU A 95 12.57 -16.37 4.29
C LEU A 95 12.35 -17.54 3.32
N GLU A 96 12.43 -17.28 2.01
CA GLU A 96 12.34 -18.32 0.98
C GLU A 96 13.47 -19.35 1.10
N TRP A 97 14.71 -18.87 1.21
CA TRP A 97 15.88 -19.72 1.44
C TRP A 97 15.72 -20.58 2.70
N ALA A 98 15.25 -19.99 3.80
CA ALA A 98 15.06 -20.72 5.05
C ALA A 98 13.96 -21.79 4.94
N ALA A 99 12.86 -21.48 4.24
CA ALA A 99 11.82 -22.47 3.94
C ALA A 99 12.39 -23.66 3.15
N GLU A 100 13.21 -23.40 2.13
CA GLU A 100 13.86 -24.44 1.35
C GLU A 100 14.81 -25.28 2.21
N LYS A 101 15.65 -24.63 3.03
CA LYS A 101 16.62 -25.30 3.90
C LYS A 101 15.96 -26.15 4.98
N VAL A 102 14.88 -25.67 5.60
CA VAL A 102 14.06 -26.47 6.52
C VAL A 102 13.49 -27.70 5.80
N GLY A 103 13.00 -27.52 4.56
CA GLY A 103 12.53 -28.61 3.72
C GLY A 103 13.60 -29.67 3.43
N GLN A 104 14.82 -29.24 3.10
CA GLN A 104 15.99 -30.10 2.86
C GLN A 104 16.40 -30.85 4.13
N LEU A 105 16.54 -30.14 5.27
CA LEU A 105 16.87 -30.74 6.57
C LEU A 105 15.85 -31.80 6.96
N ARG A 106 14.56 -31.49 6.84
CA ARG A 106 13.47 -32.43 7.13
C ARG A 106 13.64 -33.73 6.32
N LYS A 107 13.84 -33.64 5.00
CA LYS A 107 14.03 -34.82 4.14
C LYS A 107 15.22 -35.66 4.59
N GLY A 108 16.37 -35.03 4.84
CA GLY A 108 17.58 -35.72 5.30
C GLY A 108 17.43 -36.40 6.67
N TYR A 109 16.81 -35.71 7.63
CA TYR A 109 16.62 -36.26 8.99
C TYR A 109 15.50 -37.30 9.07
N ILE A 110 14.49 -37.26 8.20
CA ILE A 110 13.54 -38.37 8.05
C ILE A 110 14.28 -39.63 7.60
N ALA A 111 15.17 -39.53 6.62
CA ALA A 111 15.98 -40.66 6.17
C ALA A 111 16.90 -41.17 7.30
N LYS A 112 17.57 -40.26 8.04
CA LYS A 112 18.42 -40.61 9.19
C LYS A 112 17.63 -41.36 10.29
N VAL A 113 16.46 -40.86 10.68
CA VAL A 113 15.59 -41.51 11.67
C VAL A 113 15.09 -42.87 11.17
N LYS A 114 14.73 -42.98 9.88
CA LYS A 114 14.34 -44.26 9.28
C LYS A 114 15.48 -45.27 9.25
N ALA A 115 16.74 -44.83 9.21
CA ALA A 115 17.91 -45.71 9.25
C ALA A 115 18.36 -46.09 10.67
N SER A 116 17.93 -45.36 11.71
CA SER A 116 18.30 -45.63 13.11
C SER A 116 17.94 -47.05 13.56
N ARG A 117 18.86 -47.68 14.29
CA ARG A 117 18.79 -49.08 14.75
C ARG A 117 18.47 -49.21 16.23
N ASN A 118 18.66 -48.15 17.01
CA ASN A 118 18.39 -48.12 18.45
C ASN A 118 17.82 -46.75 18.88
N LEU A 119 17.37 -46.66 20.13
CA LEU A 119 16.74 -45.44 20.67
C LEU A 119 17.72 -44.26 20.78
N ASN A 120 19.00 -44.52 21.06
CA ASN A 120 20.01 -43.46 21.19
C ASN A 120 20.23 -42.76 19.85
N GLU A 121 20.48 -43.53 18.78
CA GLU A 121 20.64 -43.00 17.41
C GLU A 121 19.40 -42.21 16.95
N LEU A 122 18.20 -42.69 17.33
CA LEU A 122 16.94 -42.05 16.99
C LEU A 122 16.79 -40.70 17.73
N ASP A 123 17.07 -40.68 19.03
CA ASP A 123 16.95 -39.47 19.85
C ASP A 123 18.01 -38.43 19.49
N ASP A 124 19.23 -38.85 19.18
CA ASP A 124 20.30 -37.98 18.69
C ASP A 124 19.91 -37.33 17.36
N ALA A 125 19.40 -38.13 16.40
CA ALA A 125 18.90 -37.59 15.12
C ALA A 125 17.77 -36.57 15.31
N ARG A 126 16.86 -36.79 16.26
CA ARG A 126 15.77 -35.84 16.58
C ARG A 126 16.30 -34.55 17.20
N LYS A 127 17.16 -34.66 18.21
CA LYS A 127 17.75 -33.49 18.91
C LYS A 127 18.54 -32.62 17.93
N GLU A 128 19.36 -33.25 17.09
CA GLU A 128 20.09 -32.56 16.02
C GLU A 128 19.14 -31.85 15.04
N TYR A 129 18.10 -32.53 14.55
CA TYR A 129 17.12 -31.93 13.64
C TYR A 129 16.49 -30.68 14.25
N TYR A 130 15.96 -30.80 15.47
CA TYR A 130 15.28 -29.67 16.12
C TYR A 130 16.24 -28.53 16.42
N GLY A 131 17.46 -28.81 16.89
CA GLY A 131 18.48 -27.78 17.10
C GLY A 131 18.85 -27.04 15.83
N ARG A 132 19.07 -27.76 14.72
CA ARG A 132 19.43 -27.15 13.42
C ARG A 132 18.27 -26.37 12.81
N MET A 133 17.06 -26.92 12.88
CA MET A 133 15.85 -26.27 12.38
C MET A 133 15.55 -24.99 13.17
N SER A 134 15.58 -25.04 14.51
CA SER A 134 15.42 -23.85 15.35
C SER A 134 16.52 -22.82 15.08
N SER A 135 17.78 -23.24 14.91
CA SER A 135 18.87 -22.32 14.54
C SER A 135 18.60 -21.59 13.22
N ILE A 136 18.03 -22.25 12.21
CA ILE A 136 17.65 -21.58 10.95
C ILE A 136 16.55 -20.55 11.20
N VAL A 137 15.51 -20.90 11.96
CA VAL A 137 14.38 -20.01 12.20
C VAL A 137 14.80 -18.80 13.05
N HIS A 138 15.65 -18.98 14.07
CA HIS A 138 16.18 -17.86 14.86
C HIS A 138 17.05 -16.89 14.05
N ARG A 139 17.77 -17.36 13.01
CA ARG A 139 18.53 -16.45 12.12
C ARG A 139 17.63 -15.45 11.39
N LEU A 140 16.32 -15.72 11.29
CA LEU A 140 15.35 -14.83 10.67
C LEU A 140 14.78 -13.76 11.60
N ASP A 141 15.23 -13.66 12.86
CA ASP A 141 14.64 -12.71 13.83
C ASP A 141 14.58 -11.27 13.30
N LYS A 142 15.69 -10.80 12.72
CA LYS A 142 15.75 -9.46 12.12
C LYS A 142 14.82 -9.34 10.91
N ASP A 143 14.80 -10.34 10.05
CA ASP A 143 14.01 -10.33 8.82
C ASP A 143 12.50 -10.37 9.11
N LEU A 144 12.08 -11.16 10.10
CA LEU A 144 10.69 -11.18 10.58
C LEU A 144 10.30 -9.83 11.19
N ALA A 145 11.20 -9.16 11.89
CA ALA A 145 10.96 -7.81 12.41
C ALA A 145 10.82 -6.76 11.30
N VAL A 146 11.64 -6.83 10.24
CA VAL A 146 11.51 -5.98 9.04
C VAL A 146 10.13 -6.17 8.41
N LEU A 147 9.71 -7.42 8.17
CA LEU A 147 8.38 -7.71 7.61
C LEU A 147 7.25 -7.22 8.52
N ALA A 148 7.38 -7.37 9.83
CA ALA A 148 6.39 -6.89 10.79
C ALA A 148 6.26 -5.36 10.76
N ALA A 149 7.39 -4.65 10.71
CA ALA A 149 7.42 -3.19 10.60
C ALA A 149 6.86 -2.70 9.26
N ALA A 150 7.26 -3.33 8.14
CA ALA A 150 6.75 -3.01 6.81
C ALA A 150 5.23 -3.16 6.75
N ARG A 151 4.71 -4.27 7.30
CA ARG A 151 3.27 -4.50 7.41
C ARG A 151 2.55 -3.40 8.17
N GLU A 152 3.12 -2.92 9.28
CA GLU A 152 2.49 -1.86 10.08
C GLU A 152 2.47 -0.53 9.32
N ARG A 153 3.54 -0.20 8.59
CA ARG A 153 3.54 0.98 7.71
C ARG A 153 2.54 0.86 6.57
N TYR A 154 2.44 -0.31 5.94
CA TYR A 154 1.45 -0.56 4.88
C TYR A 154 0.01 -0.40 5.36
N ARG A 155 -0.27 -0.64 6.64
CA ARG A 155 -1.60 -0.40 7.22
C ARG A 155 -1.97 1.07 7.32
N THR A 156 -1.01 2.00 7.21
CA THR A 156 -1.31 3.43 7.23
C THR A 156 -1.53 4.01 5.83
N ILE A 157 -1.17 3.31 4.75
CA ILE A 157 -1.40 3.77 3.35
C ILE A 157 -2.89 4.02 3.11
N PRO A 158 -3.31 5.20 2.63
CA PRO A 158 -4.72 5.60 2.55
C PRO A 158 -5.55 4.60 1.72
N MET A 159 -6.79 4.38 2.15
CA MET A 159 -7.76 3.62 1.37
C MET A 159 -8.49 4.56 0.44
N VAL A 160 -8.00 4.66 -0.79
CA VAL A 160 -8.67 5.35 -1.89
C VAL A 160 -9.23 4.31 -2.84
N ASP A 161 -10.30 4.68 -3.53
CA ASP A 161 -10.86 3.85 -4.59
C ASP A 161 -10.18 4.22 -5.91
N GLU A 162 -9.33 3.31 -6.41
CA GLU A 162 -8.63 3.45 -7.70
C GLU A 162 -9.58 3.16 -8.87
N ASP A 163 -10.77 2.59 -8.63
CA ASP A 163 -11.70 2.15 -9.66
C ASP A 163 -12.78 3.23 -9.97
N ILE A 164 -12.78 4.37 -9.26
CA ILE A 164 -13.73 5.47 -9.48
C ILE A 164 -13.04 6.74 -9.98
N PRO A 165 -13.70 7.51 -10.87
CA PRO A 165 -13.15 8.76 -11.36
C PRO A 165 -12.78 9.71 -10.22
N THR A 166 -11.54 10.18 -10.23
CA THR A 166 -10.96 10.95 -9.13
C THR A 166 -10.48 12.33 -9.59
N ILE A 167 -10.97 13.35 -8.90
CA ILE A 167 -10.58 14.75 -9.04
C ILE A 167 -9.57 15.09 -7.96
N VAL A 168 -8.40 15.58 -8.33
CA VAL A 168 -7.39 16.06 -7.37
C VAL A 168 -7.38 17.58 -7.31
N ILE A 169 -7.48 18.15 -6.11
CA ILE A 169 -7.47 19.61 -5.91
C ILE A 169 -6.06 20.08 -5.54
N ALA A 170 -5.46 20.90 -6.40
CA ALA A 170 -4.13 21.47 -6.25
C ALA A 170 -4.17 22.99 -6.04
N GLY A 171 -3.06 23.57 -5.56
CA GLY A 171 -2.92 25.01 -5.34
C GLY A 171 -2.29 25.34 -3.98
N PHE A 172 -1.90 26.60 -3.78
CA PHE A 172 -1.21 27.05 -2.56
C PHE A 172 -2.05 26.83 -1.28
N PRO A 173 -1.44 26.84 -0.08
CA PRO A 173 -2.20 26.82 1.17
C PRO A 173 -3.20 27.99 1.22
N ASN A 174 -4.33 27.79 1.92
CA ASN A 174 -5.34 28.83 2.17
C ASN A 174 -6.05 29.45 0.94
N VAL A 175 -5.83 28.92 -0.27
CA VAL A 175 -6.58 29.32 -1.49
C VAL A 175 -8.01 28.77 -1.51
N GLY A 176 -8.39 27.89 -0.57
CA GLY A 176 -9.74 27.33 -0.43
C GLY A 176 -9.94 25.91 -0.96
N LYS A 177 -8.86 25.12 -1.11
CA LYS A 177 -8.92 23.72 -1.55
C LYS A 177 -9.86 22.85 -0.70
N SER A 178 -9.62 22.77 0.61
CA SER A 178 -10.41 21.96 1.53
C SER A 178 -11.88 22.40 1.60
N GLN A 179 -12.13 23.71 1.49
CA GLN A 179 -13.49 24.27 1.44
C GLN A 179 -14.22 23.80 0.17
N LEU A 180 -13.54 23.80 -0.97
CA LEU A 180 -14.12 23.31 -2.22
C LEU A 180 -14.42 21.81 -2.13
N VAL A 181 -13.50 21.02 -1.56
CA VAL A 181 -13.73 19.57 -1.35
C VAL A 181 -14.93 19.32 -0.45
N GLU A 182 -15.05 20.04 0.67
CA GLU A 182 -16.20 19.93 1.57
C GLU A 182 -17.51 20.31 0.89
N LEU A 183 -17.50 21.38 0.08
CA LEU A 183 -18.70 21.85 -0.61
C LEU A 183 -19.15 20.90 -1.74
N ILE A 184 -18.22 20.33 -2.52
CA ILE A 184 -18.54 19.38 -3.59
C ILE A 184 -19.01 18.04 -3.01
N SER A 185 -18.50 17.65 -1.84
CA SER A 185 -18.77 16.34 -1.26
C SER A 185 -20.19 16.25 -0.71
N THR A 186 -20.87 15.13 -0.98
CA THR A 186 -22.21 14.86 -0.43
C THR A 186 -22.19 14.66 1.09
N ALA A 187 -21.08 14.16 1.62
CA ALA A 187 -20.85 13.97 3.04
C ALA A 187 -19.53 14.63 3.44
N LYS A 188 -19.33 14.82 4.75
CA LYS A 188 -18.09 15.39 5.27
C LYS A 188 -16.88 14.56 4.77
N PRO A 189 -15.88 15.19 4.14
CA PRO A 189 -14.69 14.49 3.67
C PRO A 189 -13.98 13.73 4.79
N GLU A 190 -13.52 12.52 4.48
CA GLU A 190 -12.73 11.70 5.40
C GLU A 190 -11.26 12.09 5.33
N ILE A 191 -10.59 12.18 6.47
CA ILE A 191 -9.15 12.45 6.50
C ILE A 191 -8.39 11.14 6.46
N ALA A 192 -7.64 10.91 5.39
CA ALA A 192 -6.82 9.74 5.21
C ALA A 192 -5.33 10.07 5.41
N PRO A 193 -4.58 9.29 6.23
CA PRO A 193 -3.14 9.49 6.39
C PRO A 193 -2.42 9.36 5.03
N TYR A 194 -1.50 10.28 4.76
CA TYR A 194 -0.69 10.28 3.54
C TYR A 194 0.77 10.58 3.87
N PRO A 195 1.75 9.90 3.23
CA PRO A 195 3.17 10.16 3.50
C PRO A 195 3.54 11.63 3.31
N PHE A 196 4.36 12.18 4.21
CA PHE A 196 4.82 13.59 4.15
C PHE A 196 3.73 14.65 4.35
N THR A 197 2.55 14.26 4.83
CA THR A 197 1.50 15.20 5.26
C THR A 197 1.40 15.23 6.78
N THR A 198 1.13 16.40 7.36
CA THR A 198 0.89 16.55 8.81
C THR A 198 -0.54 16.21 9.19
N GLN A 199 -1.49 16.52 8.31
CA GLN A 199 -2.92 16.33 8.56
C GLN A 199 -3.54 15.16 7.79
N GLY A 200 -2.84 14.58 6.81
CA GLY A 200 -3.46 13.66 5.83
C GLY A 200 -4.04 14.39 4.63
N ILE A 201 -4.62 13.62 3.71
CA ILE A 201 -5.40 14.09 2.57
C ILE A 201 -6.89 14.02 2.89
N GLY A 202 -7.67 14.97 2.38
CA GLY A 202 -9.13 14.94 2.51
C GLY A 202 -9.75 14.19 1.36
N VAL A 203 -10.50 13.12 1.62
CA VAL A 203 -11.16 12.30 0.60
C VAL A 203 -12.67 12.50 0.70
N GLY A 204 -13.18 13.23 -0.28
CA GLY A 204 -14.60 13.50 -0.47
C GLY A 204 -15.21 12.60 -1.55
N HIS A 205 -16.53 12.45 -1.50
CA HIS A 205 -17.28 11.69 -2.48
C HIS A 205 -18.56 12.41 -2.85
N PHE A 206 -18.94 12.34 -4.12
CA PHE A 206 -20.23 12.82 -4.60
C PHE A 206 -20.78 11.90 -5.69
N THR A 207 -22.06 12.04 -6.00
CA THR A 207 -22.75 11.21 -7.00
C THR A 207 -23.41 12.11 -8.04
N ALA A 208 -23.21 11.80 -9.33
CA ALA A 208 -23.92 12.46 -10.42
C ALA A 208 -24.62 11.42 -11.30
N GLY A 209 -25.95 11.33 -11.15
CA GLY A 209 -26.75 10.24 -11.72
C GLY A 209 -26.45 8.92 -10.99
N TRP A 210 -26.00 7.91 -11.73
CA TRP A 210 -25.66 6.59 -11.18
C TRP A 210 -24.16 6.41 -10.88
N ARG A 211 -23.35 7.44 -11.17
CA ARG A 211 -21.89 7.40 -11.06
C ARG A 211 -21.43 8.09 -9.79
N LYS A 212 -20.50 7.46 -9.09
CA LYS A 212 -19.78 8.02 -7.95
C LYS A 212 -18.47 8.64 -8.43
N PHE A 213 -18.08 9.73 -7.78
CA PHE A 213 -16.85 10.45 -8.04
C PHE A 213 -16.13 10.66 -6.71
N GLN A 214 -14.80 10.64 -6.78
CA GLN A 214 -13.91 10.94 -5.66
C GLN A 214 -13.32 12.33 -5.87
N VAL A 215 -13.18 13.10 -4.79
CA VAL A 215 -12.47 14.37 -4.80
C VAL A 215 -11.45 14.38 -3.67
N ILE A 216 -10.19 14.67 -3.99
CA ILE A 216 -9.08 14.60 -3.06
C ILE A 216 -8.48 15.99 -2.83
N ASP A 217 -8.48 16.43 -1.57
CA ASP A 217 -7.69 17.55 -1.10
C ASP A 217 -6.26 17.10 -0.80
N THR A 218 -5.27 17.80 -1.33
CA THR A 218 -3.85 17.41 -1.23
C THR A 218 -3.00 18.44 -0.47
N PRO A 219 -3.32 18.75 0.80
CA PRO A 219 -2.54 19.70 1.60
C PRO A 219 -1.14 19.16 1.84
N GLY A 220 -0.13 20.03 1.75
CA GLY A 220 1.27 19.69 1.93
C GLY A 220 1.88 18.90 0.76
N LEU A 221 1.12 18.57 -0.28
CA LEU A 221 1.58 17.80 -1.45
C LEU A 221 1.69 18.69 -2.69
N LEU A 222 0.56 19.23 -3.17
CA LEU A 222 0.46 20.05 -4.40
C LEU A 222 0.27 21.53 -4.09
N ASP A 223 0.97 22.02 -3.07
CA ASP A 223 0.84 23.39 -2.54
C ASP A 223 2.16 24.16 -2.43
N ARG A 224 3.26 23.58 -2.91
CA ARG A 224 4.56 24.23 -3.14
C ARG A 224 5.26 23.60 -4.34
N PRO A 225 6.23 24.28 -4.98
CA PRO A 225 6.92 23.77 -6.15
C PRO A 225 7.47 22.35 -5.95
N LEU A 226 7.33 21.52 -6.98
CA LEU A 226 7.71 20.10 -6.91
C LEU A 226 9.22 19.93 -6.99
N GLU A 227 9.91 20.90 -7.58
CA GLU A 227 11.37 20.93 -7.74
C GLU A 227 12.09 21.13 -6.40
N ASP A 228 11.40 21.69 -5.40
CA ASP A 228 11.91 21.88 -4.04
C ASP A 228 11.75 20.61 -3.17
N ARG A 229 11.13 19.55 -3.69
CA ARG A 229 10.87 18.30 -2.98
C ARG A 229 12.08 17.38 -3.05
N ASN A 230 12.38 16.69 -1.96
CA ASN A 230 13.31 15.56 -2.02
C ASN A 230 12.70 14.42 -2.85
N GLN A 231 13.54 13.47 -3.29
CA GLN A 231 13.12 12.40 -4.20
C GLN A 231 12.01 11.52 -3.63
N ILE A 232 12.00 11.25 -2.33
CA ILE A 232 10.99 10.39 -1.70
C ILE A 232 9.64 11.13 -1.57
N GLU A 233 9.68 12.42 -1.21
CA GLU A 233 8.51 13.30 -1.23
C GLU A 233 7.93 13.41 -2.64
N LEU A 234 8.79 13.64 -3.63
CA LEU A 234 8.38 13.75 -5.02
C LEU A 234 7.72 12.45 -5.49
N GLN A 235 8.31 11.29 -5.21
CA GLN A 235 7.71 10.00 -5.53
C GLN A 235 6.32 9.84 -4.88
N ALA A 236 6.17 10.22 -3.61
CA ALA A 236 4.88 10.18 -2.93
C ALA A 236 3.85 11.10 -3.60
N ILE A 237 4.25 12.27 -4.08
CA ILE A 237 3.35 13.21 -4.76
C ILE A 237 3.00 12.68 -6.16
N LEU A 238 3.98 12.19 -6.92
CA LEU A 238 3.76 11.65 -8.27
C LEU A 238 2.93 10.36 -8.25
N ALA A 239 2.85 9.65 -7.12
CA ALA A 239 1.90 8.54 -6.96
C ALA A 239 0.45 8.98 -7.26
N LEU A 240 0.08 10.23 -6.97
CA LEU A 240 -1.25 10.77 -7.26
C LEU A 240 -1.60 10.73 -8.76
N LYS A 241 -0.63 10.64 -9.66
CA LYS A 241 -0.88 10.47 -11.11
C LYS A 241 -1.68 9.22 -11.43
N TYR A 242 -1.48 8.16 -10.65
CA TYR A 242 -2.18 6.89 -10.84
C TYR A 242 -3.61 6.94 -10.30
N LEU A 243 -3.99 8.02 -9.61
CA LEU A 243 -5.37 8.27 -9.17
C LEU A 243 -6.05 9.36 -9.99
N ALA A 244 -5.34 10.44 -10.29
CA ALA A 244 -5.94 11.65 -10.83
C ALA A 244 -6.36 11.49 -12.30
N ASP A 245 -7.66 11.42 -12.54
CA ASP A 245 -8.22 11.56 -13.90
C ASP A 245 -8.25 13.02 -14.35
N ILE A 246 -8.33 13.94 -13.38
CA ILE A 246 -8.34 15.38 -13.61
C ILE A 246 -7.83 16.11 -12.38
N ILE A 247 -7.13 17.23 -12.61
CA ILE A 247 -6.67 18.13 -11.57
C ILE A 247 -7.46 19.45 -11.67
N VAL A 248 -7.99 19.92 -10.55
CA VAL A 248 -8.50 21.28 -10.42
C VAL A 248 -7.44 22.10 -9.69
N PHE A 249 -6.86 23.08 -10.38
CA PHE A 249 -5.87 23.96 -9.80
C PHE A 249 -6.51 25.26 -9.34
N ILE A 250 -6.46 25.51 -8.03
CA ILE A 250 -7.08 26.68 -7.40
C ILE A 250 -6.07 27.83 -7.32
N LEU A 251 -6.48 28.96 -7.89
CA LEU A 251 -5.82 30.26 -7.86
C LEU A 251 -6.61 31.20 -6.95
N ASP A 252 -5.92 32.09 -6.25
CA ASP A 252 -6.48 33.17 -5.46
C ASP A 252 -5.96 34.52 -5.98
N PRO A 253 -6.66 35.16 -6.93
CA PRO A 253 -6.30 36.48 -7.45
C PRO A 253 -6.26 37.57 -6.38
N SER A 254 -6.97 37.40 -5.26
CA SER A 254 -6.97 38.39 -4.17
C SER A 254 -5.67 38.40 -3.37
N GLU A 255 -4.81 37.39 -3.54
CA GLU A 255 -3.56 37.17 -2.81
C GLU A 255 -3.74 37.08 -1.28
N THR A 256 -4.98 37.00 -0.79
CA THR A 256 -5.29 36.91 0.66
C THR A 256 -4.79 35.61 1.30
N ALA A 257 -4.47 34.60 0.48
CA ALA A 257 -3.77 33.40 0.91
C ALA A 257 -2.31 33.65 1.34
N GLY A 258 -1.74 34.83 1.04
CA GLY A 258 -0.36 35.20 1.38
C GLY A 258 0.66 34.86 0.29
N TYR A 259 0.20 34.62 -0.95
CA TYR A 259 1.04 34.24 -2.10
C TYR A 259 0.69 35.09 -3.31
N THR A 260 1.71 35.58 -4.01
CA THR A 260 1.51 36.41 -5.21
C THR A 260 0.97 35.59 -6.37
N MET A 261 0.26 36.22 -7.30
CA MET A 261 -0.18 35.53 -8.52
C MET A 261 0.98 34.92 -9.30
N GLU A 262 2.14 35.56 -9.35
CA GLU A 262 3.34 35.00 -9.98
C GLU A 262 3.76 33.67 -9.34
N GLN A 263 3.77 33.57 -8.01
CA GLN A 263 4.08 32.33 -7.30
C GLN A 263 3.07 31.23 -7.65
N GLN A 264 1.78 31.58 -7.67
CA GLN A 264 0.70 30.66 -8.00
C GLN A 264 0.80 30.12 -9.44
N GLU A 265 1.12 30.97 -10.41
CA GLU A 265 1.38 30.57 -11.80
C GLU A 265 2.61 29.66 -11.92
N ASN A 266 3.67 29.94 -11.17
CA ASN A 266 4.87 29.10 -11.15
C ASN A 266 4.56 27.69 -10.63
N LEU A 267 3.76 27.59 -9.57
CA LEU A 267 3.29 26.29 -9.06
C LEU A 267 2.42 25.57 -10.10
N LEU A 268 1.51 26.27 -10.77
CA LEU A 268 0.68 25.69 -11.83
C LEU A 268 1.56 25.08 -12.95
N ARG A 269 2.61 25.78 -13.39
CA ARG A 269 3.55 25.26 -14.39
C ARG A 269 4.30 24.03 -13.90
N SER A 270 4.74 24.03 -12.64
CA SER A 270 5.38 22.88 -12.01
C SER A 270 4.44 21.66 -11.98
N VAL A 271 3.20 21.83 -11.54
CA VAL A 271 2.18 20.77 -11.53
C VAL A 271 1.90 20.28 -12.95
N ARG A 272 1.74 21.18 -13.93
CA ARG A 272 1.50 20.80 -15.33
C ARG A 272 2.63 19.98 -15.93
N THR A 273 3.88 20.35 -15.65
CA THR A 273 5.06 19.61 -16.13
C THR A 273 5.13 18.23 -15.50
N ASN A 274 4.90 18.15 -14.19
CA ASN A 274 5.01 16.89 -13.48
C ASN A 274 3.83 15.98 -13.77
N PHE A 275 2.60 16.47 -13.91
CA PHE A 275 1.38 15.68 -14.17
C PHE A 275 1.01 15.67 -15.66
N GLU A 276 2.01 15.61 -16.54
CA GLU A 276 1.81 15.51 -17.99
C GLU A 276 0.86 14.36 -18.35
N GLY A 277 -0.06 14.62 -19.28
CA GLY A 277 -1.12 13.68 -19.67
C GLY A 277 -2.36 13.75 -18.80
N ILE A 278 -2.31 14.39 -17.62
CA ILE A 278 -3.47 14.62 -16.77
C ILE A 278 -4.03 16.02 -17.03
N PRO A 279 -5.31 16.13 -17.41
CA PRO A 279 -5.99 17.40 -17.65
C PRO A 279 -6.01 18.28 -16.41
N ILE A 280 -5.80 19.58 -16.60
CA ILE A 280 -5.82 20.58 -15.53
C ILE A 280 -6.87 21.64 -15.85
N ILE A 281 -7.84 21.79 -14.95
CA ILE A 281 -8.80 22.89 -14.96
C ILE A 281 -8.30 23.98 -14.01
N GLU A 282 -8.11 25.18 -14.55
CA GLU A 282 -7.69 26.36 -13.79
C GLU A 282 -8.92 27.10 -13.25
N VAL A 283 -8.95 27.31 -11.93
CA VAL A 283 -10.09 27.94 -11.24
C VAL A 283 -9.61 29.05 -10.33
N GLU A 284 -10.16 30.25 -10.50
CA GLU A 284 -9.98 31.36 -9.58
C GLU A 284 -11.04 31.32 -8.47
N ASN A 285 -10.59 31.20 -7.23
CA ASN A 285 -11.43 31.23 -6.04
C ASN A 285 -11.42 32.63 -5.38
N LYS A 286 -12.29 32.80 -4.38
CA LYS A 286 -12.49 34.05 -3.61
C LYS A 286 -12.96 35.22 -4.47
N VAL A 287 -13.81 34.94 -5.46
CA VAL A 287 -14.40 35.99 -6.32
C VAL A 287 -15.38 36.91 -5.58
N ASP A 288 -15.75 36.56 -4.35
CA ASP A 288 -16.43 37.46 -3.41
C ASP A 288 -15.53 38.60 -2.91
N ILE A 289 -14.20 38.46 -3.04
CA ILE A 289 -13.20 39.47 -2.66
C ILE A 289 -12.69 40.18 -3.92
N LEU A 290 -12.16 39.43 -4.88
CA LEU A 290 -11.62 39.98 -6.12
C LEU A 290 -12.05 39.12 -7.30
N ARG A 291 -12.66 39.75 -8.30
CA ARG A 291 -13.00 39.12 -9.57
C ARG A 291 -12.06 39.65 -10.65
N SER A 292 -11.17 38.80 -11.16
CA SER A 292 -10.27 39.17 -12.25
C SER A 292 -10.97 39.21 -13.61
N ASP A 293 -10.32 39.79 -14.61
CA ASP A 293 -10.77 39.83 -16.00
C ASP A 293 -10.32 38.60 -16.83
N SER A 294 -9.69 37.59 -16.21
CA SER A 294 -9.23 36.40 -16.94
C SER A 294 -10.41 35.57 -17.48
N ASP A 295 -10.16 34.66 -18.43
CA ASP A 295 -11.19 33.73 -18.93
C ASP A 295 -11.34 32.48 -18.05
N ARG A 296 -10.58 32.38 -16.95
CA ARG A 296 -10.64 31.21 -16.05
C ARG A 296 -12.00 31.11 -15.37
N MET A 297 -12.37 29.88 -15.02
CA MET A 297 -13.54 29.63 -14.18
C MET A 297 -13.40 30.34 -12.85
N LYS A 298 -14.52 30.85 -12.35
CA LYS A 298 -14.59 31.75 -11.20
C LYS A 298 -15.54 31.19 -10.17
N ILE A 299 -15.03 30.99 -8.96
CA ILE A 299 -15.81 30.43 -7.86
C ILE A 299 -15.62 31.22 -6.56
N SER A 300 -16.57 31.06 -5.64
CA SER A 300 -16.36 31.33 -4.22
C SER A 300 -16.72 30.07 -3.46
N ALA A 301 -15.71 29.27 -3.10
CA ALA A 301 -15.90 28.06 -2.30
C ALA A 301 -16.55 28.35 -0.93
N LYS A 302 -16.35 29.57 -0.40
CA LYS A 302 -16.96 30.05 0.83
C LYS A 302 -18.47 30.25 0.71
N ASN A 303 -18.93 30.77 -0.43
CA ASN A 303 -20.32 31.18 -0.62
C ASN A 303 -21.09 30.28 -1.62
N GLY A 304 -20.43 29.28 -2.21
CA GLY A 304 -21.00 28.40 -3.23
C GLY A 304 -21.17 29.02 -4.62
N ILE A 305 -20.58 30.20 -4.88
CA ILE A 305 -20.74 30.87 -6.17
C ILE A 305 -19.94 30.11 -7.23
N GLY A 306 -20.57 29.76 -8.35
CA GLY A 306 -19.90 29.15 -9.52
C GLY A 306 -19.48 27.68 -9.34
N THR A 307 -19.70 27.10 -8.17
CA THR A 307 -19.23 25.73 -7.86
C THR A 307 -20.07 24.67 -8.57
N ASP A 308 -21.37 24.90 -8.77
CA ASP A 308 -22.23 24.00 -9.55
C ASP A 308 -21.76 23.93 -11.01
N ALA A 309 -21.42 25.06 -11.62
CA ALA A 309 -20.90 25.12 -12.99
C ALA A 309 -19.57 24.36 -13.12
N LEU A 310 -18.67 24.51 -12.13
CA LEU A 310 -17.42 23.75 -12.07
C LEU A 310 -17.68 22.24 -11.99
N VAL A 311 -18.60 21.81 -11.11
CA VAL A 311 -18.96 20.40 -10.95
C VAL A 311 -19.56 19.83 -12.24
N GLU A 312 -20.44 20.58 -12.91
CA GLU A 312 -21.01 20.18 -14.20
C GLU A 312 -19.93 20.02 -15.28
N GLU A 313 -18.96 20.92 -15.34
CA GLU A 313 -17.83 20.84 -16.26
C GLU A 313 -16.94 19.63 -15.98
N LEU A 314 -16.62 19.36 -14.72
CA LEU A 314 -15.86 18.19 -14.29
C LEU A 314 -16.57 16.89 -14.67
N ILE A 315 -17.87 16.79 -14.41
CA ILE A 315 -18.67 15.60 -14.76
C ILE A 315 -18.71 15.41 -16.28
N LYS A 316 -18.90 16.49 -17.05
CA LYS A 316 -18.91 16.44 -18.52
C LYS A 316 -17.58 15.89 -19.03
N TYR A 317 -16.48 16.38 -18.48
CA TYR A 317 -15.13 15.97 -18.85
C TYR A 317 -14.86 14.50 -18.52
N LEU A 318 -15.12 14.08 -17.28
CA LEU A 318 -14.90 12.69 -16.84
C LEU A 318 -15.76 11.69 -17.63
N ARG A 319 -17.00 12.06 -17.98
CA ARG A 319 -17.86 11.24 -18.85
C ARG A 319 -17.33 11.14 -20.28
N GLN A 320 -16.60 12.15 -20.76
CA GLN A 320 -15.97 12.09 -22.08
C GLN A 320 -14.76 11.16 -22.07
N LEU A 321 -13.89 11.28 -21.06
CA LEU A 321 -12.77 10.36 -20.87
C LEU A 321 -13.20 8.89 -20.81
N GLU A 322 -14.26 8.59 -20.06
CA GLU A 322 -14.82 7.23 -20.00
C GLU A 322 -15.26 6.71 -21.37
N LYS A 323 -15.87 7.56 -22.21
CA LYS A 323 -16.30 7.16 -23.56
C LYS A 323 -15.10 6.84 -24.44
N GLU A 324 -14.06 7.65 -24.39
CA GLU A 324 -12.83 7.46 -25.18
C GLU A 324 -12.10 6.17 -24.77
N GLN A 325 -12.03 5.88 -23.46
CA GLN A 325 -11.46 4.63 -22.94
C GLN A 325 -12.27 3.38 -23.31
N ASN A 326 -13.61 3.45 -23.25
CA ASN A 326 -14.49 2.33 -23.64
C ASN A 326 -14.51 2.05 -25.15
N VAL A 327 -14.09 3.01 -25.98
CA VAL A 327 -13.95 2.82 -27.43
C VAL A 327 -12.63 2.14 -27.79
N MET A 328 -11.59 2.27 -26.96
CA MET A 328 -10.28 1.63 -27.17
C MET A 328 -10.20 0.16 -26.71
N LEU A 329 -11.12 -0.29 -25.84
CA LEU A 329 -11.22 -1.70 -25.45
C LEU A 329 -12.12 -2.43 -26.45
N PRO A 330 -11.61 -3.40 -27.25
CA PRO A 330 -12.48 -4.20 -28.11
C PRO A 330 -13.51 -4.91 -27.24
N LYS A 331 -14.77 -4.88 -27.66
CA LYS A 331 -15.81 -5.73 -27.08
C LYS A 331 -15.42 -7.18 -27.36
N GLU A 332 -14.88 -7.87 -26.36
CA GLU A 332 -14.75 -9.33 -26.37
C GLU A 332 -16.12 -10.01 -26.36
#